data_AF-A0A4R4MSM4-F1
#
_entry.id   AF-A0A4R4MSM4-F1
#
_cell.length_a   1.000
_cell.length_b   1.000
_cell.length_c   1.000
_cell.angle_alpha   90.00
_cell.angle_beta   90.00
_cell.angle_gamma   90.00
#
_symmetry.space_group_name_H-M   'P 1'
#
loop_
_entity.id
_entity.type
_entity.pdbx_description
1 polymer ?
#
loop_
_entity_poly.entity_id
_entity_poly.type
_entity_poly.pdbx_seq_one_letter_code
_entity_poly.pdbx_strand_id
1 'polypeptide(L)'
;MDDISITDLWDRVTGTQPDPPWWLVAFVGLVALAAVLHGPTWRLARNTVTIAHEGGHALVALLTGRKLDGIKLHSDTSGVTVSRGKPHGPGMIFTALAGYVTPPLLGLFFALLLAAGRITLMLWFSLALLGAMLIMIRNAYGVLSVVATGAIIFGVSWLGSAEVQAGFAYLAAWFLLFAATRPVVELQRMRARHMAPSSDADQLAHLTGVPGLAWVSLFGATALLALLAGGALLVPDVDLPDLPGLPSTADF
;
A
#
# COMPACT_ATOMS: atom_id res chain seq x y z
N MET A 1 22.32 27.77 8.13
CA MET A 1 21.33 26.90 7.48
C MET A 1 21.58 27.08 6.02
N ASP A 2 22.24 26.12 5.39
CA ASP A 2 22.42 26.16 3.94
C ASP A 2 21.02 26.08 3.31
N ASP A 3 20.68 27.07 2.48
CA ASP A 3 19.44 27.05 1.73
C ASP A 3 19.51 25.87 0.75
N ILE A 4 18.73 24.83 1.03
CA ILE A 4 18.61 23.67 0.14
C ILE A 4 18.01 24.17 -1.17
N SER A 5 18.79 24.07 -2.26
CA SER A 5 18.32 24.47 -3.58
C SER A 5 17.21 23.53 -4.06
N ILE A 6 16.32 24.03 -4.93
CA ILE A 6 15.35 23.20 -5.66
C ILE A 6 16.07 22.09 -6.44
N THR A 7 17.26 22.38 -6.96
CA THR A 7 18.09 21.40 -7.67
C THR A 7 18.56 20.28 -6.74
N ASP A 8 19.03 20.61 -5.53
CA ASP A 8 19.47 19.61 -4.55
C ASP A 8 18.32 18.72 -4.09
N LEU A 9 17.12 19.30 -3.94
CA LEU A 9 15.91 18.55 -3.61
C LEU A 9 15.52 17.62 -4.77
N TRP A 10 15.59 18.11 -6.00
CA TRP A 10 15.30 17.32 -7.20
C TRP A 10 16.26 16.14 -7.34
N ASP A 11 17.55 16.36 -7.17
CA ASP A 11 18.58 15.31 -7.24
C ASP A 11 18.43 14.30 -6.10
N ARG A 12 18.04 14.75 -4.91
CA ARG A 12 17.74 13.85 -3.78
C ARG A 12 16.50 12.98 -4.04
N VAL A 13 15.42 13.56 -4.57
CA VAL A 13 14.16 12.83 -4.83
C VAL A 13 14.29 11.90 -6.04
N THR A 14 15.03 12.32 -7.06
CA THR A 14 15.27 11.55 -8.29
C THR A 14 16.59 10.79 -8.28
N GLY A 15 17.24 10.69 -7.13
CA GLY A 15 18.42 9.86 -6.93
C GLY A 15 18.07 8.37 -6.83
N THR A 16 19.11 7.54 -6.85
CA THR A 16 19.05 6.12 -6.50
C THR A 16 19.92 5.85 -5.28
N GLN A 17 19.52 4.89 -4.45
CA GLN A 17 20.31 4.41 -3.32
C GLN A 17 20.85 3.01 -3.63
N PRO A 18 22.00 2.61 -3.06
CA PRO A 18 22.48 1.24 -3.17
C PRO A 18 21.49 0.27 -2.52
N ASP A 19 21.45 -0.95 -3.04
CA ASP A 19 20.56 -1.97 -2.49
C ASP A 19 20.91 -2.27 -1.03
N PRO A 20 19.91 -2.37 -0.13
CA PRO A 20 20.15 -2.80 1.23
C PRO A 20 20.64 -4.25 1.24
N PRO A 21 21.36 -4.68 2.28
CA PRO A 21 21.75 -6.07 2.40
C PRO A 21 20.51 -6.96 2.48
N TRP A 22 20.54 -8.12 1.82
CA TRP A 22 19.39 -9.02 1.71
C TRP A 22 18.77 -9.41 3.06
N TRP A 23 19.60 -9.54 4.10
CA TRP A 23 19.14 -9.89 5.45
C TRP A 23 18.22 -8.81 6.03
N LEU A 24 18.46 -7.53 5.71
CA LEU A 24 17.63 -6.43 6.18
C LEU A 24 16.25 -6.52 5.53
N VAL A 25 16.21 -6.78 4.22
CA VAL A 25 14.97 -6.96 3.47
C VAL A 25 14.15 -8.12 4.00
N ALA A 26 14.79 -9.27 4.23
CA ALA A 26 14.16 -10.45 4.80
C ALA A 26 13.66 -10.17 6.24
N PHE A 27 14.47 -9.52 7.06
CA PHE A 27 14.11 -9.17 8.44
C PHE A 27 12.89 -8.25 8.49
N VAL A 28 12.86 -7.15 7.72
CA VAL A 28 11.71 -6.25 7.72
C VAL A 28 10.47 -6.88 7.08
N GLY A 29 10.66 -7.80 6.12
CA GLY A 29 9.57 -8.63 5.59
C GLY A 29 8.94 -9.52 6.66
N LEU A 30 9.75 -10.19 7.49
CA LEU A 30 9.27 -10.97 8.63
C LEU A 30 8.58 -10.09 9.67
N VAL A 31 9.12 -8.90 9.96
CA VAL A 31 8.49 -7.92 10.87
C VAL A 31 7.13 -7.46 10.32
N ALA A 32 7.03 -7.15 9.03
CA ALA A 32 5.77 -6.80 8.38
C ALA A 32 4.75 -7.94 8.48
N LEU A 33 5.15 -9.17 8.16
CA LEU A 33 4.29 -10.35 8.27
C LEU A 33 3.83 -10.56 9.72
N ALA A 34 4.73 -10.48 10.69
CA ALA A 34 4.40 -10.59 12.11
C ALA A 34 3.42 -9.50 12.54
N ALA A 35 3.62 -8.25 12.10
CA ALA A 35 2.72 -7.15 12.38
C ALA A 35 1.30 -7.39 11.85
N VAL A 36 1.19 -8.00 10.66
CA VAL A 36 -0.10 -8.37 10.03
C VAL A 36 -0.76 -9.57 10.72
N LEU A 37 0.02 -10.57 11.17
CA LEU A 37 -0.53 -11.77 11.82
C LEU A 37 -0.90 -11.53 13.30
N HIS A 38 -0.13 -10.72 14.01
CA HIS A 38 -0.33 -10.45 15.43
C HIS A 38 -1.47 -9.42 15.64
N GLY A 39 -2.54 -9.85 16.31
CA GLY A 39 -3.79 -9.07 16.45
C GLY A 39 -3.62 -7.65 17.02
N PRO A 40 -2.88 -7.44 18.13
CA PRO A 40 -2.65 -6.11 18.68
C PRO A 40 -1.93 -5.15 17.73
N THR A 41 -0.87 -5.60 17.06
CA THR A 41 -0.13 -4.77 16.09
C THR A 41 -0.96 -4.48 14.85
N TRP A 42 -1.73 -5.47 14.38
CA TRP A 42 -2.67 -5.27 13.27
C TRP A 42 -3.68 -4.17 13.56
N ARG A 43 -4.27 -4.13 14.77
CA ARG A 43 -5.25 -3.11 15.14
C ARG A 43 -4.71 -1.69 15.02
N LEU A 44 -3.42 -1.50 15.32
CA LEU A 44 -2.76 -0.21 15.17
C LEU A 44 -2.38 0.08 13.71
N ALA A 45 -1.79 -0.89 13.03
CA ALA A 45 -1.21 -0.70 11.70
C ALA A 45 -2.26 -0.70 10.55
N ARG A 46 -3.41 -1.37 10.73
CA ARG A 46 -4.42 -1.50 9.67
C ARG A 46 -5.00 -0.16 9.20
N ASN A 47 -4.90 0.90 10.00
CA ASN A 47 -5.36 2.23 9.61
C ASN A 47 -4.62 2.75 8.37
N THR A 48 -3.34 2.39 8.18
CA THR A 48 -2.60 2.71 6.95
C THR A 48 -3.22 2.07 5.72
N VAL A 49 -3.75 0.84 5.85
CA VAL A 49 -4.47 0.14 4.79
C VAL A 49 -5.80 0.83 4.50
N THR A 50 -6.52 1.26 5.55
CA THR A 50 -7.76 2.04 5.42
C THR A 50 -7.50 3.36 4.68
N ILE A 51 -6.42 4.08 5.00
CA ILE A 51 -6.04 5.31 4.28
C ILE A 51 -5.84 5.02 2.79
N ALA A 52 -5.11 3.96 2.44
CA ALA A 52 -4.90 3.57 1.04
C ALA A 52 -6.21 3.15 0.34
N HIS A 53 -7.08 2.43 1.04
CA HIS A 53 -8.40 1.99 0.56
C HIS A 53 -9.31 3.19 0.23
N GLU A 54 -9.48 4.11 1.18
CA GLU A 54 -10.27 5.33 0.97
C GLU A 54 -9.64 6.25 -0.09
N GLY A 55 -8.31 6.35 -0.11
CA GLY A 55 -7.58 7.07 -1.15
C GLY A 55 -7.83 6.50 -2.55
N GLY A 56 -7.96 5.19 -2.67
CA GLY A 56 -8.34 4.50 -3.90
C GLY A 56 -9.72 4.91 -4.40
N HIS A 57 -10.73 4.85 -3.53
CA HIS A 57 -12.08 5.34 -3.85
C HIS A 57 -12.05 6.81 -4.29
N ALA A 58 -11.36 7.66 -3.54
CA ALA A 58 -11.27 9.09 -3.81
C ALA A 58 -10.62 9.39 -5.16
N LEU A 59 -9.48 8.77 -5.45
CA LEU A 59 -8.75 8.97 -6.70
C LEU A 59 -9.58 8.52 -7.90
N VAL A 60 -10.13 7.30 -7.86
CA VAL A 60 -10.91 6.75 -8.98
C VAL A 60 -12.23 7.49 -9.15
N ALA A 61 -12.85 7.97 -8.06
CA ALA A 61 -14.03 8.82 -8.16
C ALA A 61 -13.72 10.11 -8.95
N LEU A 62 -12.61 10.78 -8.64
CA LEU A 62 -12.19 11.99 -9.36
C LEU A 62 -11.87 11.70 -10.83
N LEU A 63 -11.11 10.64 -11.11
CA LEU A 63 -10.74 10.25 -12.48
C LEU A 63 -11.96 9.85 -13.33
N THR A 64 -13.02 9.36 -12.71
CA THR A 64 -14.27 9.00 -13.39
C THR A 64 -15.30 10.14 -13.42
N GLY A 65 -14.88 11.37 -13.08
CA GLY A 65 -15.71 12.57 -13.18
C GLY A 65 -16.72 12.75 -12.04
N ARG A 66 -16.60 12.00 -10.95
CA ARG A 66 -17.39 12.21 -9.72
C ARG A 66 -16.76 13.33 -8.90
N LYS A 67 -17.59 14.06 -8.16
CA LYS A 67 -17.13 15.11 -7.24
C LYS A 67 -16.88 14.49 -5.86
N LEU A 68 -15.72 14.73 -5.29
CA LEU A 68 -15.38 14.24 -3.96
C LEU A 68 -15.79 15.27 -2.90
N ASP A 69 -16.60 14.86 -1.92
CA ASP A 69 -17.10 15.75 -0.87
C ASP A 69 -16.21 15.69 0.39
N GLY A 70 -15.68 14.50 0.68
CA GLY A 70 -14.71 14.31 1.75
C GLY A 70 -14.55 12.86 2.15
N ILE A 71 -13.57 12.64 3.00
CA ILE A 71 -13.20 11.35 3.55
C ILE A 71 -13.27 11.44 5.07
N LYS A 72 -13.82 10.41 5.72
CA LYS A 72 -13.81 10.26 7.18
C LYS A 72 -13.14 8.95 7.54
N LEU A 73 -12.21 8.98 8.48
CA LEU A 73 -11.55 7.80 9.03
C LEU A 73 -11.92 7.67 10.51
N HIS A 74 -12.18 6.46 10.99
CA HIS A 74 -12.62 6.24 12.38
C HIS A 74 -11.63 5.36 13.15
N SER A 75 -11.69 5.43 14.48
CA SER A 75 -10.82 4.68 15.38
C SER A 75 -11.04 3.18 15.37
N ASP A 76 -12.22 2.74 14.95
CA ASP A 76 -12.51 1.34 14.63
C ASP A 76 -11.93 0.89 13.28
N THR A 77 -11.13 1.76 12.64
CA THR A 77 -10.44 1.57 11.36
C THR A 77 -11.35 1.44 10.15
N SER A 78 -12.62 1.82 10.31
CA SER A 78 -13.52 2.08 9.20
C SER A 78 -13.19 3.40 8.52
N GLY A 79 -13.43 3.47 7.22
CA GLY A 79 -13.35 4.68 6.43
C GLY A 79 -14.65 4.87 5.65
N VAL A 80 -14.95 6.12 5.32
CA VAL A 80 -16.03 6.45 4.39
C VAL A 80 -15.57 7.58 3.48
N THR A 81 -15.53 7.28 2.19
CA THR A 81 -15.33 8.25 1.11
C THR A 81 -16.67 8.66 0.52
N VAL A 82 -17.01 9.94 0.66
CA VAL A 82 -18.26 10.50 0.13
C VAL A 82 -17.99 11.18 -1.20
N SER A 83 -18.65 10.71 -2.26
CA SER A 83 -18.60 11.32 -3.59
C SER A 83 -19.99 11.51 -4.18
N ARG A 84 -20.17 12.57 -4.96
CA ARG A 84 -21.39 12.90 -5.71
C ARG A 84 -21.21 12.66 -7.20
N GLY A 85 -22.21 12.03 -7.80
CA GLY A 85 -22.26 11.68 -9.21
C GLY A 85 -23.42 10.73 -9.48
N LYS A 86 -23.48 10.16 -10.68
CA LYS A 86 -24.46 9.11 -10.99
C LYS A 86 -24.25 7.92 -10.04
N PRO A 87 -25.29 7.42 -9.34
CA PRO A 87 -25.14 6.29 -8.42
C PRO A 87 -24.97 4.95 -9.13
N HIS A 88 -24.97 4.94 -10.46
CA HIS A 88 -24.85 3.77 -11.32
C HIS A 88 -23.87 4.01 -12.48
N GLY A 89 -23.50 2.93 -13.17
CA GLY A 89 -22.64 2.96 -14.35
C GLY A 89 -21.14 2.89 -14.03
N PRO A 90 -20.29 3.03 -15.06
CA PRO A 90 -18.86 2.70 -14.97
C PRO A 90 -18.13 3.46 -13.87
N GLY A 91 -18.42 4.76 -13.68
CA GLY A 91 -17.74 5.56 -12.64
C GLY A 91 -18.00 5.04 -11.22
N MET A 92 -19.22 4.58 -10.92
CA MET A 92 -19.51 3.98 -9.62
C MET A 92 -18.89 2.58 -9.48
N ILE A 93 -18.92 1.77 -10.55
CA ILE A 93 -18.30 0.44 -10.58
C ILE A 93 -16.79 0.55 -10.31
N PHE A 94 -16.07 1.41 -11.05
CA PHE A 94 -14.64 1.58 -10.83
C PHE A 94 -14.33 2.17 -9.46
N THR A 95 -15.14 3.11 -8.96
CA THR A 95 -14.98 3.64 -7.61
C THR A 95 -15.10 2.53 -6.57
N ALA A 96 -16.15 1.70 -6.62
CA ALA A 96 -16.33 0.59 -5.68
C ALA A 96 -15.22 -0.47 -5.80
N LEU A 97 -14.73 -0.73 -7.01
CA LEU A 97 -13.60 -1.64 -7.23
C LEU A 97 -12.30 -1.14 -6.57
N ALA A 98 -12.08 0.18 -6.58
CA ALA A 98 -10.80 0.78 -6.22
C ALA A 98 -10.38 0.48 -4.77
N GLY A 99 -11.33 0.44 -3.82
CA GLY A 99 -11.02 0.29 -2.40
C GLY A 99 -10.12 -0.91 -2.10
N TYR A 100 -10.52 -2.11 -2.55
CA TYR A 100 -9.77 -3.34 -2.31
C TYR A 100 -8.56 -3.53 -3.23
N VAL A 101 -8.58 -2.90 -4.40
CA VAL A 101 -7.50 -3.02 -5.40
C VAL A 101 -6.33 -2.08 -5.10
N THR A 102 -6.59 -0.91 -4.51
CA THR A 102 -5.54 0.10 -4.29
C THR A 102 -4.45 -0.32 -3.30
N PRO A 103 -4.72 -0.82 -2.09
CA PRO A 103 -3.65 -1.21 -1.16
C PRO A 103 -2.64 -2.23 -1.71
N PRO A 104 -3.04 -3.35 -2.35
CA PRO A 104 -2.07 -4.29 -2.90
C PRO A 104 -1.31 -3.71 -4.10
N LEU A 105 -1.98 -2.95 -4.99
CA LEU A 105 -1.30 -2.31 -6.12
C LEU A 105 -0.34 -1.21 -5.68
N LEU A 106 -0.65 -0.48 -4.60
CA LEU A 106 0.26 0.50 -4.01
C LEU A 106 1.51 -0.19 -3.42
N GLY A 107 1.33 -1.32 -2.74
CA GLY A 107 2.44 -2.15 -2.27
C GLY A 107 3.32 -2.67 -3.43
N LEU A 108 2.71 -3.12 -4.52
CA LEU A 108 3.43 -3.55 -5.73
C LEU A 108 4.16 -2.38 -6.41
N PHE A 109 3.53 -1.22 -6.50
CA PHE A 109 4.17 -0.01 -7.03
C PHE A 109 5.37 0.40 -6.19
N PHE A 110 5.27 0.31 -4.86
CA PHE A 110 6.40 0.53 -3.96
C PHE A 110 7.51 -0.49 -4.19
N ALA A 111 7.18 -1.77 -4.35
CA ALA A 111 8.18 -2.78 -4.70
C ALA A 111 8.91 -2.46 -6.01
N LEU A 112 8.20 -1.97 -7.04
CA LEU A 112 8.82 -1.53 -8.30
C LEU A 112 9.77 -0.34 -8.10
N LEU A 113 9.39 0.65 -7.29
CA LEU A 113 10.26 1.78 -6.96
C LEU A 113 11.51 1.31 -6.21
N LEU A 114 11.36 0.38 -5.26
CA LEU A 114 12.46 -0.16 -4.47
C LEU A 114 13.42 -0.99 -5.32
N ALA A 115 12.91 -1.85 -6.21
CA ALA A 115 13.71 -2.59 -7.17
C ALA A 115 14.48 -1.69 -8.16
N ALA A 116 14.01 -0.46 -8.38
CA ALA A 116 14.69 0.56 -9.16
C ALA A 116 15.62 1.46 -8.32
N GLY A 117 15.86 1.15 -7.04
CA GLY A 117 16.67 1.95 -6.11
C GLY A 117 16.05 3.30 -5.73
N ARG A 118 14.76 3.54 -6.04
CA ARG A 118 14.05 4.83 -5.88
C ARG A 118 13.42 5.00 -4.50
N ILE A 119 14.19 4.74 -3.45
CA ILE A 119 13.73 4.74 -2.05
C ILE A 119 13.19 6.12 -1.64
N THR A 120 13.96 7.18 -1.88
CA THR A 120 13.54 8.55 -1.52
C THR A 120 12.29 8.97 -2.29
N LEU A 121 12.19 8.64 -3.58
CA LEU A 121 11.00 8.91 -4.39
C LEU A 121 9.76 8.23 -3.79
N MET A 122 9.85 6.97 -3.36
CA MET A 122 8.75 6.27 -2.71
C MET A 122 8.27 6.98 -1.44
N LEU A 123 9.20 7.43 -0.58
CA LEU A 123 8.85 8.14 0.65
C LEU A 123 8.16 9.47 0.36
N TRP A 124 8.69 10.25 -0.58
CA TRP A 124 8.11 11.54 -0.98
C TRP A 124 6.78 11.40 -1.70
N PHE A 125 6.64 10.38 -2.55
CA PHE A 125 5.36 10.04 -3.16
C PHE A 125 4.32 9.68 -2.10
N SER A 126 4.69 8.92 -1.07
CA SER A 126 3.81 8.62 0.07
C SER A 126 3.39 9.88 0.82
N LEU A 127 4.30 10.83 1.04
CA LEU A 127 3.98 12.14 1.62
C LEU A 127 3.02 12.95 0.75
N ALA A 128 3.22 12.94 -0.57
CA ALA A 128 2.33 13.61 -1.52
C ALA A 128 0.92 13.01 -1.49
N LEU A 129 0.79 11.67 -1.47
CA LEU A 129 -0.49 10.98 -1.32
C LEU A 129 -1.18 11.33 0.00
N LEU A 130 -0.44 11.34 1.12
CA LEU A 130 -0.99 11.72 2.43
C LEU A 130 -1.39 13.19 2.47
N GLY A 131 -0.62 14.09 1.84
CA GLY A 131 -0.96 15.50 1.70
C GLY A 131 -2.26 15.70 0.90
N ALA A 132 -2.41 15.01 -0.22
CA ALA A 132 -3.65 15.02 -1.00
C ALA A 132 -4.84 14.48 -0.20
N MET A 133 -4.65 13.38 0.53
CA MET A 133 -5.67 12.82 1.43
C MET A 133 -6.05 13.83 2.52
N LEU A 134 -5.08 14.50 3.14
CA LEU A 134 -5.30 15.44 4.23
C LEU A 134 -6.26 16.58 3.84
N ILE A 135 -6.15 17.08 2.60
CA ILE A 135 -7.07 18.10 2.04
C ILE A 135 -8.52 17.60 2.03
N MET A 136 -8.72 16.29 1.85
CA MET A 136 -10.03 15.64 1.74
C MET A 136 -10.56 15.09 3.05
N ILE A 137 -9.72 14.93 4.08
CA ILE A 137 -10.19 14.49 5.40
C ILE A 137 -11.11 15.53 6.04
N ARG A 138 -12.22 15.07 6.61
CA ARG A 138 -13.26 15.91 7.23
C ARG A 138 -13.50 15.59 8.70
N ASN A 139 -12.61 14.87 9.37
CA ASN A 139 -12.75 14.55 10.80
C ASN A 139 -11.40 14.48 11.54
N ALA A 140 -11.42 14.79 12.85
CA ALA A 140 -10.21 14.94 13.66
C ALA A 140 -9.36 13.66 13.75
N TYR A 141 -9.99 12.49 13.90
CA TYR A 141 -9.24 11.23 13.94
C TYR A 141 -8.50 10.96 12.62
N GLY A 142 -9.14 11.23 11.48
CA GLY A 142 -8.49 11.11 10.18
C GLY A 142 -7.31 12.07 10.03
N VAL A 143 -7.45 13.32 10.50
CA VAL A 143 -6.35 14.31 10.48
C VAL A 143 -5.19 13.80 11.31
N LEU A 144 -5.46 13.38 12.56
CA LEU A 144 -4.43 12.82 13.44
C LEU A 144 -3.74 11.61 12.80
N SER A 145 -4.50 10.70 12.21
CA SER A 145 -3.98 9.50 11.56
C SER A 145 -3.05 9.81 10.39
N VAL A 146 -3.49 10.68 9.47
CA VAL A 146 -2.74 11.07 8.28
C VAL A 146 -1.51 11.89 8.66
N VAL A 147 -1.64 12.83 9.60
CA VAL A 147 -0.52 13.65 10.09
C VAL A 147 0.50 12.79 10.84
N ALA A 148 0.08 11.88 11.73
CA ALA A 148 1.00 11.01 12.44
C ALA A 148 1.77 10.10 11.48
N THR A 149 1.08 9.51 10.50
CA THR A 149 1.72 8.68 9.46
C THR A 149 2.69 9.51 8.62
N GLY A 150 2.27 10.71 8.19
CA GLY A 150 3.09 11.63 7.42
C GLY A 150 4.32 12.12 8.19
N ALA A 151 4.19 12.41 9.48
CA ALA A 151 5.28 12.84 10.35
C ALA A 151 6.35 11.74 10.50
N ILE A 152 5.93 10.47 10.63
CA ILE A 152 6.86 9.33 10.66
C ILE A 152 7.62 9.22 9.34
N ILE A 153 6.90 9.23 8.21
CA ILE A 153 7.53 9.13 6.87
C ILE A 153 8.46 10.31 6.63
N PHE A 154 8.06 11.53 6.98
CA PHE A 154 8.87 12.73 6.82
C PHE A 154 10.11 12.66 7.72
N GLY A 155 9.97 12.27 8.98
CA GLY A 155 11.08 12.09 9.91
C GLY A 155 12.11 11.08 9.39
N VAL A 156 11.67 9.93 8.89
CA VAL A 156 12.54 8.93 8.27
C VAL A 156 13.20 9.46 6.99
N SER A 157 12.43 10.10 6.11
CA SER A 157 12.92 10.64 4.83
C SER A 157 13.95 11.76 5.03
N TRP A 158 13.74 12.61 6.04
CA TRP A 158 14.55 13.80 6.26
C TRP A 158 15.77 13.54 7.14
N LEU A 159 15.59 12.78 8.24
CA LEU A 159 16.59 12.57 9.30
C LEU A 159 17.23 11.18 9.27
N GLY A 160 16.61 10.21 8.59
CA GLY A 160 17.12 8.84 8.53
C GLY A 160 18.34 8.71 7.62
N SER A 161 19.29 7.85 8.02
CA SER A 161 20.35 7.38 7.14
C SER A 161 19.78 6.58 5.95
N ALA A 162 20.59 6.33 4.91
CA ALA A 162 20.17 5.52 3.76
C ALA A 162 19.65 4.13 4.20
N GLU A 163 20.29 3.50 5.17
CA GLU A 163 19.87 2.20 5.71
C GLU A 163 18.52 2.28 6.44
N VAL A 164 18.27 3.34 7.22
CA VAL A 164 16.97 3.55 7.91
C VAL A 164 15.87 3.84 6.90
N GLN A 165 16.14 4.66 5.88
CA GLN A 165 15.20 4.93 4.79
C GLN A 165 14.86 3.63 4.04
N ALA A 166 15.87 2.82 3.71
CA ALA A 166 15.69 1.54 3.04
C ALA A 166 14.87 0.57 3.90
N GLY A 167 15.28 0.32 5.14
CA GLY A 167 14.57 -0.58 6.05
C GLY A 167 13.10 -0.19 6.23
N PHE A 168 12.82 1.10 6.41
CA PHE A 168 11.46 1.61 6.53
C PHE A 168 10.64 1.49 5.23
N ALA A 169 11.24 1.81 4.08
CA ALA A 169 10.54 1.74 2.80
C ALA A 169 10.22 0.28 2.42
N TYR A 170 11.17 -0.63 2.60
CA TYR A 170 10.94 -2.07 2.41
C TYR A 170 9.91 -2.62 3.41
N LEU A 171 9.95 -2.20 4.68
CA LEU A 171 8.92 -2.53 5.66
C LEU A 171 7.53 -2.10 5.19
N ALA A 172 7.39 -0.87 4.70
CA ALA A 172 6.12 -0.32 4.23
C ALA A 172 5.59 -1.06 2.98
N ALA A 173 6.46 -1.40 2.03
CA ALA A 173 6.10 -2.18 0.84
C ALA A 173 5.63 -3.60 1.24
N TRP A 174 6.42 -4.33 2.03
CA TRP A 174 6.04 -5.64 2.54
C TRP A 174 4.74 -5.59 3.34
N PHE A 175 4.59 -4.58 4.21
CA PHE A 175 3.38 -4.41 4.99
C PHE A 175 2.14 -4.28 4.12
N LEU A 176 2.14 -3.39 3.11
CA LEU A 176 0.99 -3.24 2.22
C LEU A 176 0.67 -4.52 1.44
N LEU A 177 1.70 -5.22 0.94
CA LEU A 177 1.54 -6.47 0.20
C LEU A 177 0.91 -7.58 1.07
N PHE A 178 1.39 -7.79 2.29
CA PHE A 178 0.80 -8.76 3.22
C PHE A 178 -0.57 -8.32 3.73
N ALA A 179 -0.68 -7.06 4.15
CA ALA A 179 -1.86 -6.50 4.79
C ALA A 179 -3.08 -6.50 3.88
N ALA A 180 -2.91 -6.30 2.57
CA ALA A 180 -4.01 -6.28 1.61
C ALA A 180 -4.84 -7.57 1.58
N THR A 181 -4.26 -8.73 1.95
CA THR A 181 -4.96 -10.02 1.96
C THR A 181 -6.02 -10.11 3.06
N ARG A 182 -5.77 -9.48 4.21
CA ARG A 182 -6.58 -9.65 5.41
C ARG A 182 -7.96 -8.97 5.33
N PRO A 183 -8.10 -7.71 4.84
CA PRO A 183 -9.40 -7.09 4.61
C PRO A 183 -10.30 -7.89 3.67
N VAL A 184 -9.75 -8.58 2.65
CA VAL A 184 -10.55 -9.42 1.74
C VAL A 184 -11.16 -10.60 2.48
N VAL A 185 -10.39 -11.26 3.37
CA VAL A 185 -10.87 -12.35 4.21
C VAL A 185 -11.90 -11.85 5.23
N GLU A 186 -11.64 -10.70 5.85
CA GLU A 186 -12.57 -10.07 6.80
C GLU A 186 -13.90 -9.70 6.12
N LEU A 187 -13.84 -9.10 4.92
CA LEU A 187 -15.00 -8.82 4.07
C LEU A 187 -15.82 -10.09 3.81
N GLN A 188 -15.17 -11.16 3.35
CA GLN A 188 -15.89 -12.41 3.04
C GLN A 188 -16.54 -13.02 4.28
N ARG A 189 -15.87 -12.96 5.44
CA ARG A 189 -16.44 -13.42 6.71
C ARG A 189 -17.66 -12.59 7.12
N MET A 190 -17.62 -11.28 6.93
CA MET A 190 -18.76 -10.40 7.23
C MET A 190 -19.91 -10.61 6.27
N ARG A 191 -19.64 -10.78 4.97
CA ARG A 191 -20.65 -11.08 3.94
C ARG A 191 -21.34 -12.42 4.18
N ALA A 192 -20.58 -13.48 4.50
CA ALA A 192 -21.14 -14.79 4.84
C ALA A 192 -22.07 -14.76 6.06
N ARG A 193 -21.88 -13.78 6.96
CA ARG A 193 -22.74 -13.55 8.13
C ARG A 193 -23.84 -12.51 7.89
N HIS A 194 -23.98 -11.97 6.69
CA HIS A 194 -24.92 -10.89 6.34
C HIS A 194 -24.74 -9.60 7.17
N MET A 195 -23.52 -9.32 7.64
CA MET A 195 -23.19 -8.19 8.52
C MET A 195 -22.65 -6.95 7.79
N ALA A 196 -22.53 -6.99 6.46
CA ALA A 196 -21.96 -5.90 5.65
C ALA A 196 -22.71 -5.69 4.32
N PRO A 197 -24.04 -5.44 4.33
CA PRO A 197 -24.87 -5.41 3.12
C PRO A 197 -24.51 -4.30 2.12
N SER A 198 -23.77 -3.28 2.55
CA SER A 198 -23.31 -2.15 1.74
C SER A 198 -21.81 -2.19 1.41
N SER A 199 -21.18 -3.36 1.53
CA SER A 199 -19.77 -3.53 1.17
C SER A 199 -19.52 -3.25 -0.31
N ASP A 200 -18.28 -2.93 -0.70
CA ASP A 200 -17.92 -2.71 -2.11
C ASP A 200 -18.29 -3.89 -3.00
N ALA A 201 -18.04 -5.12 -2.54
CA ALA A 201 -18.39 -6.33 -3.29
C ALA A 201 -19.91 -6.46 -3.48
N ASP A 202 -20.70 -6.06 -2.49
CA ASP A 202 -22.16 -6.05 -2.61
C ASP A 202 -22.63 -4.91 -3.52
N GLN A 203 -22.06 -3.71 -3.41
CA GLN A 203 -22.35 -2.61 -4.34
C GLN A 203 -22.05 -3.00 -5.79
N LEU A 204 -20.89 -3.62 -6.05
CA LEU A 204 -20.52 -4.15 -7.35
C LEU A 204 -21.49 -5.23 -7.83
N ALA A 205 -21.92 -6.12 -6.94
CA ALA A 205 -22.90 -7.15 -7.30
C ALA A 205 -24.24 -6.56 -7.73
N HIS A 206 -24.75 -5.56 -7.01
CA HIS A 206 -25.97 -4.86 -7.39
C HIS A 206 -25.83 -4.07 -8.69
N LEU A 207 -24.66 -3.45 -8.93
CA LEU A 207 -24.41 -2.63 -10.12
C LEU A 207 -24.19 -3.43 -11.40
N THR A 208 -23.67 -4.66 -11.28
CA THR A 208 -23.22 -5.46 -12.43
C THR A 208 -24.01 -6.75 -12.64
N GLY A 209 -24.78 -7.19 -11.65
CA GLY A 209 -25.44 -8.51 -11.64
C GLY A 209 -24.48 -9.68 -11.38
N VAL A 210 -23.17 -9.44 -11.25
CA VAL A 210 -22.16 -10.47 -10.97
C VAL A 210 -22.15 -10.78 -9.47
N PRO A 211 -22.18 -12.06 -9.03
CA PRO A 211 -22.23 -12.41 -7.61
C PRO A 211 -21.08 -11.79 -6.80
N GLY A 212 -21.35 -11.27 -5.61
CA GLY A 212 -20.33 -10.62 -4.78
C GLY A 212 -19.15 -11.52 -4.41
N LEU A 213 -19.31 -12.84 -4.41
CA LEU A 213 -18.19 -13.78 -4.23
C LEU A 213 -17.16 -13.70 -5.37
N ALA A 214 -17.60 -13.43 -6.60
CA ALA A 214 -16.69 -13.25 -7.74
C ALA A 214 -15.85 -11.97 -7.56
N TRP A 215 -16.45 -10.88 -7.06
CA TRP A 215 -15.73 -9.65 -6.73
C TRP A 215 -14.74 -9.85 -5.57
N VAL A 216 -15.15 -10.54 -4.51
CA VAL A 216 -14.24 -10.93 -3.41
C VAL A 216 -13.07 -11.78 -3.93
N SER A 217 -13.34 -12.71 -4.86
CA SER A 217 -12.30 -13.55 -5.46
C SER A 217 -11.34 -12.73 -6.32
N LEU A 218 -11.84 -11.75 -7.07
CA LEU A 218 -11.01 -10.80 -7.81
C LEU A 218 -10.11 -10.00 -6.87
N PHE A 219 -10.65 -9.45 -5.78
CA PHE A 219 -9.86 -8.74 -4.78
C PHE A 219 -8.77 -9.61 -4.16
N GLY A 220 -9.10 -10.86 -3.82
CA GLY A 220 -8.14 -11.84 -3.33
C GLY A 220 -7.06 -12.16 -4.36
N ALA A 221 -7.44 -12.38 -5.62
CA ALA A 221 -6.50 -12.64 -6.71
C ALA A 221 -5.57 -11.46 -6.94
N THR A 222 -6.07 -10.23 -6.96
CA THR A 222 -5.24 -9.02 -7.07
C THR A 222 -4.25 -8.91 -5.91
N ALA A 223 -4.69 -9.13 -4.67
CA ALA A 223 -3.82 -9.09 -3.51
C ALA A 223 -2.72 -10.18 -3.56
N LEU A 224 -3.08 -11.40 -3.95
CA LEU A 224 -2.13 -12.51 -4.08
C LEU A 224 -1.13 -12.28 -5.21
N LEU A 225 -1.59 -11.84 -6.38
CA LEU A 225 -0.72 -11.55 -7.52
C LEU A 225 0.24 -10.39 -7.20
N ALA A 226 -0.25 -9.33 -6.55
CA ALA A 226 0.59 -8.23 -6.09
C ALA A 226 1.62 -8.70 -5.06
N LEU A 227 1.23 -9.54 -4.10
CA LEU A 227 2.15 -10.11 -3.11
C LEU A 227 3.23 -10.98 -3.75
N LEU A 228 2.87 -11.84 -4.70
CA LEU A 228 3.82 -12.71 -5.39
C LEU A 228 4.78 -11.91 -6.27
N ALA A 229 4.26 -11.00 -7.09
CA ALA A 229 5.08 -10.15 -7.95
C ALA A 229 5.95 -9.19 -7.15
N GLY A 230 5.37 -8.53 -6.13
CA GLY A 230 6.10 -7.64 -5.23
C GLY A 230 7.15 -8.39 -4.42
N GLY A 231 6.84 -9.59 -3.93
CA GLY A 231 7.81 -10.43 -3.24
C GLY A 231 8.99 -10.83 -4.12
N ALA A 232 8.73 -11.19 -5.39
CA ALA A 232 9.79 -11.48 -6.35
C ALA A 232 10.67 -10.26 -6.67
N LEU A 233 10.10 -9.04 -6.65
CA LEU A 233 10.86 -7.80 -6.84
C LEU A 233 11.69 -7.40 -5.62
N LEU A 234 11.26 -7.78 -4.41
CA LEU A 234 11.90 -7.37 -3.17
C LEU A 234 12.96 -8.36 -2.69
N VAL A 235 12.83 -9.65 -3.01
CA VAL A 235 13.84 -10.65 -2.66
C VAL A 235 15.02 -10.48 -3.62
N PRO A 236 16.23 -10.13 -3.12
CA PRO A 236 17.40 -10.04 -3.98
C PRO A 236 17.71 -11.39 -4.62
N ASP A 237 18.33 -11.38 -5.80
CA ASP A 237 18.94 -12.58 -6.36
C ASP A 237 19.92 -13.14 -5.32
N VAL A 238 19.62 -14.33 -4.82
CA VAL A 238 20.49 -15.01 -3.87
C VAL A 238 21.66 -15.54 -4.68
N ASP A 239 22.75 -14.78 -4.73
CA ASP A 239 24.05 -15.34 -5.09
C ASP A 239 24.38 -16.39 -4.04
N LEU A 240 24.16 -17.66 -4.39
CA LEU A 240 24.67 -18.77 -3.60
C LEU A 240 26.19 -18.58 -3.51
N PRO A 241 26.80 -18.69 -2.32
CA PRO A 241 28.25 -18.61 -2.21
C PRO A 241 28.86 -19.61 -3.20
N ASP A 242 29.82 -19.16 -4.02
CA ASP A 242 30.64 -20.02 -4.86
C ASP A 242 31.14 -21.17 -3.99
N LEU A 243 30.54 -22.35 -4.14
CA LEU A 243 30.96 -23.52 -3.38
C LEU A 243 32.39 -23.84 -3.85
N PRO A 244 33.42 -23.73 -2.99
CA PRO A 244 34.75 -24.14 -3.38
C PRO A 244 34.72 -25.66 -3.60
N GLY A 245 34.84 -26.10 -4.86
CA GLY A 245 35.17 -27.49 -5.17
C GLY A 245 34.25 -28.27 -6.10
N LEU A 246 33.77 -27.69 -7.21
CA LEU A 246 33.49 -28.51 -8.39
C LEU A 246 34.68 -28.40 -9.36
N PRO A 247 35.41 -29.51 -9.62
CA PRO A 247 36.39 -29.53 -10.70
C PRO A 247 35.69 -29.15 -12.00
N SER A 248 36.29 -28.24 -12.77
CA SER A 248 35.84 -28.01 -14.14
C SER A 248 35.90 -29.34 -14.89
N THR A 249 34.82 -29.70 -15.57
CA THR A 249 34.76 -30.88 -16.46
C THR A 249 35.57 -30.67 -17.75
N ALA A 250 36.70 -29.98 -17.66
CA ALA A 250 37.59 -29.69 -18.78
C ALA A 250 38.78 -30.66 -18.87
N ASP A 251 38.86 -31.67 -17.99
CA ASP A 251 39.86 -32.73 -18.06
C ASP A 251 39.20 -34.11 -18.27
N PHE A 252 38.69 -34.36 -19.48
CA PHE A 252 38.56 -35.70 -20.08
C PHE A 252 38.69 -35.60 -21.61
#